data_AF-A0A1R1J8Q2-F1
#
_entry.id   AF-A0A1R1J8Q2-F1
#
_cell.length_a   1.000
_cell.length_b   1.000
_cell.length_c   1.000
_cell.angle_alpha   90.00
_cell.angle_beta   90.00
_cell.angle_gamma   90.00
#
_symmetry.space_group_name_H-M   'P 1'
#
loop_
_entity.id
_entity.type
_entity.pdbx_description
1 polymer ?
#
loop_
_entity_poly.entity_id
_entity_poly.type
_entity_poly.pdbx_seq_one_letter_code
_entity_poly.pdbx_strand_id
1 'polypeptide(L)'
;MLAPGGARPFLLRLDAVDWLFALAMLAGAGFALTRYAAFMNGYDEAVLIGAVPALVTLGWRWKPARLLMASIAALALLSIRIYQGDLARADSA
;
A
#
# COMPACT_ATOMS: atom_id res chain seq x y z
N MET A 1 6.19 34.99 29.50
CA MET A 1 6.09 33.53 29.71
C MET A 1 6.08 32.90 28.33
N LEU A 2 7.17 32.26 27.93
CA LEU A 2 7.45 31.86 26.54
C LEU A 2 6.54 30.68 26.10
N ALA A 3 5.93 30.79 24.93
CA ALA A 3 5.49 29.62 24.16
C ALA A 3 6.26 29.60 22.83
N PRO A 4 7.52 29.09 22.79
CA PRO A 4 8.22 28.89 21.54
C PRO A 4 8.00 27.44 21.13
N GLY A 5 6.95 27.21 20.35
CA GLY A 5 6.61 25.87 19.92
C GLY A 5 5.70 25.90 18.71
N GLY A 6 6.17 26.53 17.62
CA GLY A 6 5.58 26.31 16.30
C GLY A 6 5.70 24.81 15.99
N ALA A 7 4.67 24.04 16.35
CA ALA A 7 4.57 22.64 16.05
C ALA A 7 4.58 22.50 14.53
N ARG A 8 5.74 22.17 13.97
CA ARG A 8 5.88 21.97 12.53
C ARG A 8 4.80 20.96 12.10
N PRO A 9 4.03 21.24 11.03
CA PRO A 9 2.96 20.35 10.59
C PRO A 9 3.49 18.92 10.42
N PHE A 10 2.69 17.91 10.80
CA PHE A 10 3.06 16.48 10.71
C PHE A 10 3.63 16.10 9.33
N LEU A 11 3.10 16.74 8.27
CA LEU A 11 3.53 16.55 6.88
C LEU A 11 4.93 17.11 6.58
N LEU A 12 5.42 18.11 7.32
CA LEU A 12 6.78 18.66 7.17
C LEU A 12 7.86 17.84 7.91
N ARG A 13 7.47 16.77 8.62
CA ARG A 13 8.38 15.82 9.26
C ARG A 13 8.57 14.54 8.43
N LEU A 14 7.89 14.45 7.28
CA LEU A 14 7.97 13.29 6.39
C LEU A 14 9.33 13.29 5.68
N ASP A 15 10.01 12.17 5.79
CA ASP A 15 11.31 11.96 5.16
C ASP A 15 11.15 11.43 3.73
N ALA A 16 12.22 11.41 2.93
CA ALA A 16 12.14 10.96 1.53
C ALA A 16 11.57 9.54 1.37
N VAL A 17 11.85 8.65 2.33
CA VAL A 17 11.33 7.28 2.37
C VAL A 17 9.81 7.24 2.59
N ASP A 18 9.27 8.21 3.33
CA ASP A 18 7.83 8.30 3.61
C ASP A 18 7.05 8.62 2.33
N TRP A 19 7.61 9.51 1.50
CA TRP A 19 7.08 9.85 0.18
C TRP A 19 7.25 8.71 -0.83
N LEU A 20 8.41 8.04 -0.84
CA LEU A 20 8.63 6.87 -1.70
C LEU A 20 7.62 5.75 -1.41
N PHE A 21 7.34 5.49 -0.12
CA PHE A 21 6.34 4.51 0.29
C PHE A 21 4.93 4.91 -0.19
N ALA A 22 4.55 6.18 -0.05
CA ALA A 22 3.25 6.66 -0.54
C ALA A 22 3.13 6.55 -2.06
N LEU A 23 4.19 6.90 -2.79
CA LEU A 23 4.24 6.78 -4.24
C LEU A 23 4.14 5.31 -4.68
N ALA A 24 4.80 4.38 -3.98
CA ALA A 24 4.70 2.95 -4.25
C ALA A 24 3.26 2.43 -4.05
N MET A 25 2.56 2.87 -3.00
CA MET A 25 1.15 2.53 -2.78
C MET A 25 0.23 3.08 -3.89
N LEU A 26 0.42 4.34 -4.27
CA LEU A 26 -0.33 4.97 -5.37
C LEU A 26 -0.06 4.27 -6.70
N ALA A 27 1.20 3.92 -6.99
CA ALA A 27 1.56 3.21 -8.21
C ALA A 27 0.93 1.81 -8.26
N GLY A 28 0.93 1.08 -7.14
CA GLY A 28 0.30 -0.24 -7.05
C GLY A 28 -1.22 -0.17 -7.28
N ALA A 29 -1.91 0.76 -6.62
CA ALA A 29 -3.33 0.95 -6.81
C ALA A 29 -3.69 1.46 -8.22
N GLY A 30 -2.91 2.40 -8.76
CA GLY A 30 -3.09 2.90 -10.12
C GLY A 30 -2.88 1.81 -11.17
N PHE A 31 -1.88 0.94 -10.99
CA PHE A 31 -1.70 -0.23 -11.84
C PHE A 31 -2.90 -1.20 -11.74
N ALA A 32 -3.40 -1.45 -10.52
CA ALA A 32 -4.56 -2.31 -10.32
C ALA A 32 -5.82 -1.75 -11.01
N LEU A 33 -6.12 -0.47 -10.82
CA LEU A 33 -7.28 0.18 -11.45
C LEU A 33 -7.15 0.23 -12.98
N THR A 34 -5.98 0.60 -13.52
CA THR A 34 -5.81 0.72 -14.98
C THR A 34 -5.86 -0.63 -15.70
N ARG A 35 -5.33 -1.69 -15.08
CA ARG A 35 -5.22 -3.00 -15.73
C ARG A 35 -6.38 -3.94 -15.40
N TYR A 36 -6.96 -3.81 -14.21
CA TYR A 36 -7.92 -4.77 -13.66
C TYR A 36 -9.27 -4.17 -13.24
N ALA A 37 -9.54 -2.87 -13.42
CA ALA A 37 -10.86 -2.30 -13.10
C ALA A 37 -12.00 -3.02 -13.82
N ALA A 38 -11.78 -3.52 -15.05
CA ALA A 38 -12.80 -4.29 -15.77
C ALA A 38 -13.22 -5.59 -15.06
N PHE A 39 -12.41 -6.09 -14.13
CA PHE A 39 -12.71 -7.27 -13.29
C PHE A 39 -13.17 -6.87 -11.88
N MET A 40 -13.23 -5.58 -11.58
CA MET A 40 -13.65 -5.03 -10.29
C MET A 40 -15.07 -4.47 -10.43
N ASN A 41 -15.87 -4.60 -9.38
CA ASN A 41 -17.11 -3.83 -9.28
C ASN A 41 -16.84 -2.48 -8.57
N GLY A 42 -17.85 -1.61 -8.51
CA GLY A 42 -17.70 -0.30 -7.88
C GLY A 42 -17.37 -0.35 -6.37
N TYR A 43 -17.70 -1.44 -5.68
CA TYR A 43 -17.31 -1.64 -4.28
C TYR A 43 -15.81 -1.95 -4.18
N ASP A 44 -15.28 -2.85 -5.01
CA ASP A 44 -13.88 -3.25 -4.99
C ASP A 44 -12.95 -2.06 -5.31
N GLU A 45 -13.32 -1.24 -6.29
CA GLU A 45 -12.61 -0.01 -6.62
C GLU A 45 -12.64 0.99 -5.46
N ALA A 46 -13.80 1.18 -4.82
CA ALA A 46 -13.94 2.09 -3.69
C ALA A 46 -13.11 1.63 -2.48
N VAL A 47 -13.08 0.32 -2.20
CA VAL A 47 -12.23 -0.26 -1.16
C VAL A 47 -10.76 -0.05 -1.48
N LEU A 48 -10.32 -0.27 -2.72
CA LEU A 48 -8.94 -0.04 -3.12
C LEU A 48 -8.55 1.43 -2.95
N ILE A 49 -9.38 2.36 -3.44
CA ILE A 49 -9.15 3.80 -3.32
C ILE A 49 -9.11 4.24 -1.85
N GLY A 50 -9.98 3.67 -1.00
CA GLY A 50 -10.00 3.94 0.44
C GLY A 50 -8.83 3.31 1.20
N ALA A 51 -8.35 2.14 0.77
CA ALA A 51 -7.24 1.44 1.40
C ALA A 51 -5.92 2.18 1.23
N VAL A 52 -5.67 2.82 0.07
CA VAL A 52 -4.43 3.57 -0.18
C VAL A 52 -4.14 4.64 0.89
N PRO A 53 -5.01 5.64 1.16
CA PRO A 53 -4.74 6.64 2.17
C PRO A 53 -4.67 6.03 3.59
N ALA A 54 -5.45 4.98 3.88
CA ALA A 54 -5.37 4.27 5.16
C ALA A 54 -4.00 3.61 5.39
N LEU A 55 -3.48 2.89 4.38
CA LEU A 55 -2.18 2.22 4.46
C LEU A 55 -1.02 3.20 4.41
N VAL A 56 -1.13 4.29 3.64
CA VAL A 56 -0.14 5.38 3.63
C VAL A 56 -0.05 6.03 5.01
N THR A 57 -1.18 6.41 5.61
CA THR A 57 -1.18 7.01 6.95
C THR A 57 -0.68 6.03 8.02
N LEU A 58 -1.02 4.74 7.92
CA LEU A 58 -0.48 3.70 8.78
C LEU A 58 1.05 3.58 8.65
N GLY A 59 1.56 3.54 7.42
CA GLY A 59 2.99 3.47 7.14
C GLY A 59 3.75 4.70 7.64
N TRP A 60 3.16 5.90 7.57
CA TRP A 60 3.76 7.12 8.14
C TRP A 60 3.80 7.10 9.66
N ARG A 61 2.73 6.63 10.32
CA ARG A 61 2.63 6.58 11.78
C ARG A 61 3.45 5.43 12.39
N TRP A 62 3.54 4.30 11.69
CA TRP A 62 4.21 3.09 12.18
C TRP A 62 5.19 2.56 11.14
N LYS A 63 6.44 3.06 11.18
CA LYS A 63 7.50 2.71 10.21
C LYS A 63 7.74 1.20 10.00
N PRO A 64 7.73 0.33 11.04
CA PRO A 64 7.86 -1.13 10.88
C PRO A 64 6.78 -1.75 10.00
N ALA A 65 5.56 -1.19 9.98
CA ALA A 65 4.47 -1.72 9.17
C ALA A 65 4.78 -1.67 7.66
N ARG A 66 5.68 -0.80 7.21
CA ARG A 66 6.12 -0.75 5.80
C ARG A 66 6.85 -2.01 5.38
N LEU A 67 7.73 -2.51 6.24
CA LEU A 67 8.45 -3.76 5.98
C LEU A 67 7.49 -4.93 5.93
N LEU A 68 6.50 -4.97 6.85
CA LEU A 68 5.46 -5.99 6.81
C LEU A 68 4.67 -5.94 5.49
N MET A 69 4.19 -4.76 5.09
CA MET A 69 3.45 -4.58 3.83
C MET A 69 4.28 -4.95 2.60
N ALA A 70 5.56 -4.57 2.57
CA ALA A 70 6.48 -4.93 1.49
C ALA A 70 6.73 -6.45 1.43
N SER A 71 6.92 -7.09 2.59
CA SER A 71 7.06 -8.54 2.67
C SER A 71 5.79 -9.25 2.21
N ILE A 72 4.61 -8.81 2.64
CA ILE A 72 3.33 -9.38 2.18
C ILE A 72 3.21 -9.25 0.65
N ALA A 73 3.53 -8.09 0.08
CA ALA A 73 3.50 -7.90 -1.36
C ALA A 73 4.49 -8.82 -2.09
N ALA A 74 5.73 -8.94 -1.60
CA ALA A 74 6.74 -9.83 -2.18
C ALA A 74 6.32 -11.31 -2.11
N LEU A 75 5.78 -11.75 -0.96
CA LEU A 75 5.30 -13.11 -0.78
C LEU A 75 4.07 -13.40 -1.66
N ALA A 76 3.14 -12.46 -1.78
CA ALA A 76 1.97 -12.59 -2.66
C ALA A 76 2.40 -12.74 -4.13
N LEU A 77 3.34 -11.92 -4.60
CA LEU A 77 3.90 -12.03 -5.96
C LEU A 77 4.68 -13.33 -6.16
N LEU A 78 5.46 -13.75 -5.17
CA LEU A 78 6.18 -15.03 -5.22
C LEU A 78 5.20 -16.21 -5.32
N SER A 79 4.11 -16.17 -4.55
CA SER A 79 3.05 -17.18 -4.62
C SER A 79 2.45 -17.25 -6.03
N ILE A 80 2.07 -16.11 -6.62
CA ILE A 80 1.56 -16.04 -8.00
C ILE A 80 2.55 -16.67 -8.99
N ARG A 81 3.85 -16.47 -8.80
CA ARG A 81 4.90 -17.07 -9.65
C ARG A 81 5.01 -18.58 -9.47
N ILE A 82 4.97 -19.08 -8.24
CA ILE A 82 5.05 -20.52 -7.94
C ILE A 82 3.85 -21.26 -8.52
N TYR A 83 2.65 -20.73 -8.34
CA TYR A 83 1.42 -21.31 -8.88
C TYR A 83 1.20 -21.01 -10.37
N GLN A 84 2.12 -20.30 -11.03
CA GLN A 84 2.05 -19.91 -12.45
C GLN A 84 0.76 -19.18 -12.83
N GLY A 85 0.16 -18.45 -11.88
CA GLY A 85 -1.14 -17.80 -12.05
C GLY A 85 -2.33 -18.77 -12.14
N ASP A 86 -2.13 -20.06 -11.85
CA ASP A 86 -3.19 -21.07 -11.84
C ASP A 86 -3.66 -21.31 -10.40
N LEU A 87 -4.84 -20.78 -10.08
CA LEU A 87 -5.43 -20.88 -8.75
C LEU A 87 -5.72 -22.35 -8.37
N ALA A 88 -6.04 -23.21 -9.34
CA ALA A 88 -6.36 -24.61 -9.08
C ALA A 88 -5.14 -25.41 -8.56
N ARG A 89 -3.92 -24.92 -8.81
CA ARG A 89 -2.69 -25.51 -8.27
C ARG A 89 -2.47 -25.19 -6.79
N ALA A 90 -3.12 -24.16 -6.25
CA ALA A 90 -3.10 -23.89 -4.82
C ALA A 90 -4.06 -24.80 -4.04
N ASP A 91 -5.18 -25.19 -4.65
CA ASP A 91 -6.20 -26.04 -4.02
C ASP A 91 -5.86 -27.55 -4.04
N SER A 92 -4.81 -27.95 -4.76
CA SER A 92 -4.44 -29.36 -4.99
C SER A 92 -3.15 -29.81 -4.28
N ALA A 93 -2.51 -28.94 -3.49
CA ALA A 93 -1.36 -29.25 -2.64
C ALA A 93 -1.79 -29.69 -1.24
#